data_AF-A0A6P0MR74-F1
#
_entry.id   AF-A0A6P0MR74-F1
#
_cell.length_a   1.000
_cell.length_b   1.000
_cell.length_c   1.000
_cell.angle_alpha   90.00
_cell.angle_beta   90.00
_cell.angle_gamma   90.00
#
_symmetry.space_group_name_H-M   'P 1'
#
loop_
_entity.id
_entity.type
_entity.pdbx_description
1 polymer ?
#
loop_
_entity_poly.entity_id
_entity_poly.type
_entity_poly.pdbx_seq_one_letter_code
_entity_poly.pdbx_strand_id
1 'polypeptide(L)' 'MISIELDGRQIKAILKHYKSRVRNLEPPLRGWGNYMEQETERQFATETDPDGVRWAALAPSTLAQKRRL' A
#
# COMPACT_ATOMS: atom_id res chain seq x y z
N MET A 1 15.15 44.27 -10.12
CA MET A 1 15.22 43.52 -8.86
C MET A 1 13.80 43.20 -8.44
N ILE A 2 13.40 41.93 -8.39
CA ILE A 2 12.02 41.53 -8.04
C ILE A 2 12.01 41.21 -6.55
N SER A 3 11.21 41.95 -5.77
CA SER A 3 10.95 41.64 -4.37
C SER A 3 9.68 40.81 -4.28
N ILE A 4 9.77 39.62 -3.69
CA ILE A 4 8.61 38.75 -3.46
C ILE A 4 8.20 38.93 -2.00
N GLU A 5 7.11 39.66 -1.77
CA GLU A 5 6.48 39.75 -0.45
C GLU A 5 5.53 38.56 -0.27
N LEU A 6 5.90 37.64 0.61
CA LEU A 6 5.09 36.48 0.95
C LEU A 6 4.12 36.85 2.07
N ASP A 7 2.81 36.92 1.77
CA ASP A 7 1.78 37.08 2.81
C ASP A 7 1.70 35.80 3.66
N GLY A 8 2.20 35.89 4.90
CA GLY A 8 2.21 34.78 5.86
C GLY A 8 0.82 34.21 6.18
N ARG A 9 -0.27 34.94 5.90
CA ARG A 9 -1.64 34.42 6.05
C ARG A 9 -1.96 33.38 4.97
N GLN A 10 -1.50 33.61 3.74
CA GLN A 10 -1.70 32.66 2.63
C GLN A 10 -0.92 31.37 2.89
N ILE A 11 0.32 31.48 3.38
CA ILE A 11 1.14 30.31 3.76
C ILE A 11 0.46 29.49 4.86
N LYS A 12 -0.04 30.14 5.92
CA LYS A 12 -0.75 29.46 7.00
C LYS A 12 -2.02 28.76 6.52
N ALA A 13 -2.77 29.37 5.61
CA ALA A 13 -3.97 28.76 5.05
C ALA A 13 -3.64 27.49 4.25
N ILE A 14 -2.59 27.55 3.41
CA ILE A 14 -2.11 26.41 2.62
C ILE A 14 -1.63 25.28 3.54
N LEU A 15 -0.83 25.58 4.55
CA LEU A 15 -0.33 24.59 5.51
C LEU A 15 -1.48 23.96 6.31
N LYS A 16 -2.49 24.74 6.70
CA LYS A 16 -3.69 24.23 7.40
C LYS A 16 -4.49 23.28 6.51
N HIS A 17 -4.62 23.60 5.23
CA HIS A 17 -5.28 22.73 4.26
C HIS A 17 -4.55 21.38 4.12
N TYR A 18 -3.23 21.38 3.89
CA TYR A 18 -2.46 20.13 3.80
C TYR A 18 -2.47 19.34 5.11
N LYS A 19 -2.33 20.01 6.25
CA LYS A 19 -2.44 19.39 7.58
C LYS A 19 -3.76 18.64 7.74
N SER A 20 -4.87 19.19 7.27
CA SER A 20 -6.18 18.54 7.36
C SER A 20 -6.26 17.23 6.57
N ARG A 21 -5.56 17.14 5.42
CA ARG A 21 -5.53 15.96 4.55
C ARG A 21 -4.63 14.85 5.09
N VAL A 22 -3.53 15.20 5.73
CA VAL A 22 -2.62 14.20 6.34
C VAL A 22 -3.03 13.79 7.75
N ARG A 23 -3.90 14.58 8.41
CA ARG A 23 -4.37 14.26 9.78
C ARG A 23 -5.18 12.97 9.84
N ASN A 24 -5.89 12.62 8.77
CA ASN A 24 -6.61 11.36 8.69
C ASN A 24 -6.38 10.69 7.32
N LEU A 25 -5.42 9.76 7.29
CA LEU A 25 -5.15 8.93 6.14
C LEU A 25 -5.99 7.64 6.13
N GLU A 26 -6.82 7.40 7.14
CA GLU A 26 -7.66 6.20 7.21
C GLU A 26 -8.58 6.05 5.98
N PRO A 27 -9.31 7.08 5.50
CA PRO A 27 -10.19 6.91 4.33
C PRO A 27 -9.46 6.45 3.06
N PRO A 28 -8.34 7.07 2.61
CA PRO A 28 -7.62 6.58 1.44
C PRO A 28 -6.91 5.24 1.69
N LEU A 29 -6.41 4.98 2.90
CA LEU A 29 -5.71 3.74 3.20
C LEU A 29 -6.64 2.54 3.40
N ARG A 30 -7.90 2.75 3.79
CA ARG A 30 -8.88 1.66 3.94
C ARG A 30 -9.13 0.94 2.62
N GLY A 31 -9.33 1.68 1.54
CA GLY A 31 -9.49 1.09 0.21
C GLY A 31 -8.25 0.32 -0.24
N TRP A 32 -7.07 0.88 0.05
CA TRP A 32 -5.79 0.22 -0.23
C TRP A 32 -5.61 -1.08 0.57
N GLY A 33 -5.99 -1.09 1.86
CA GLY A 33 -5.97 -2.28 2.71
C GLY A 33 -6.81 -3.42 2.14
N ASN A 34 -8.06 -3.12 1.77
CA ASN A 34 -8.96 -4.12 1.18
C ASN A 34 -8.42 -4.67 -0.15
N TYR A 35 -7.75 -3.83 -0.95
CA TYR A 35 -7.11 -4.28 -2.18
C TYR A 35 -5.94 -5.23 -1.89
N MET A 36 -5.06 -4.88 -0.94
CA MET A 36 -3.92 -5.74 -0.59
C MET A 36 -4.37 -7.10 -0.06
N GLU A 37 -5.43 -7.13 0.75
CA GLU A 37 -6.01 -8.39 1.26
C GLU A 37 -6.50 -9.29 0.11
N GLN A 38 -7.38 -8.77 -0.74
CA GLN A 38 -7.93 -9.52 -1.88
C GLN A 38 -6.85 -9.98 -2.87
N GLU A 39 -5.89 -9.11 -3.15
CA GLU A 39 -4.81 -9.42 -4.08
C GLU A 39 -3.86 -10.48 -3.50
N THR A 40 -3.58 -10.41 -2.18
CA THR A 40 -2.82 -11.45 -1.47
C THR A 40 -3.55 -12.79 -1.53
N GLU A 41 -4.84 -12.84 -1.22
CA GLU A 41 -5.63 -14.09 -1.30
C GLU A 41 -5.59 -14.70 -2.70
N ARG A 42 -5.76 -13.87 -3.74
CA ARG A 42 -5.66 -14.28 -5.13
C ARG A 42 -4.27 -14.83 -5.48
N GLN A 43 -3.21 -14.16 -5.05
CA GLN A 43 -1.82 -14.58 -5.27
C GLN A 43 -1.52 -15.93 -4.64
N PHE A 44 -1.99 -16.16 -3.40
CA PHE A 44 -1.88 -17.48 -2.75
C PHE A 44 -2.67 -18.56 -3.50
N ALA A 45 -3.89 -18.26 -3.95
CA ALA A 45 -4.71 -19.21 -4.69
C ALA A 45 -4.11 -19.58 -6.06
N THR A 46 -3.44 -18.63 -6.71
CA THR A 46 -2.83 -18.81 -8.04
C THR A 46 -1.36 -19.18 -7.98
N GLU A 47 -0.76 -19.20 -6.79
CA GLU A 47 0.68 -19.39 -6.54
C GLU A 47 1.53 -18.40 -7.35
N THR A 48 1.11 -17.13 -7.39
CA THR A 48 1.82 -16.05 -8.10
C THR A 48 2.27 -14.96 -7.14
N ASP A 49 3.36 -14.29 -7.47
CA ASP A 49 3.88 -13.16 -6.72
C ASP A 49 3.21 -11.84 -7.14
N PRO A 50 3.53 -10.71 -6.47
CA PRO A 50 2.98 -9.40 -6.81
C PRO A 50 3.26 -8.90 -8.24
N ASP A 51 4.28 -9.44 -8.89
CA ASP A 51 4.62 -9.12 -10.29
C ASP A 51 3.92 -10.06 -11.27
N GLY A 52 3.13 -11.02 -10.77
CA GLY A 52 2.40 -12.03 -11.55
C GLY A 52 3.24 -13.23 -11.95
N VAL A 53 4.46 -13.36 -11.42
CA VAL A 53 5.35 -14.50 -11.70
C VAL A 53 4.96 -15.67 -10.79
N ARG A 54 4.91 -16.87 -11.36
CA ARG A 54 4.61 -18.08 -10.57
C ARG A 54 5.70 -18.34 -9.54
N TRP A 55 5.31 -18.70 -8.33
CA TRP A 55 6.23 -19.08 -7.27
C TRP A 55 7.07 -20.29 -7.66
N ALA A 56 8.27 -20.36 -7.07
CA ALA A 56 9.09 -21.55 -7.17
C ALA A 56 8.35 -22.76 -6.61
N ALA A 57 8.52 -23.91 -7.26
CA ALA A 57 7.95 -25.16 -6.77
C ALA A 57 8.46 -25.47 -5.36
N LEU A 58 7.56 -25.99 -4.51
CA LEU A 58 7.93 -26.44 -3.17
C LEU A 58 8.95 -27.58 -3.24
N ALA A 59 9.89 -27.59 -2.28
CA ALA A 59 10.86 -28.67 -2.17
C ALA A 59 10.15 -30.03 -1.94
N PRO A 60 10.71 -31.15 -2.43
CA PRO A 60 10.12 -32.47 -2.23
C PRO A 60 9.85 -32.82 -0.75
N SER A 61 10.73 -32.39 0.16
CA SER A 61 10.57 -32.58 1.61
C SER A 61 9.35 -31.84 2.15
N THR A 62 9.10 -30.60 1.71
CA THR A 62 7.93 -29.80 2.08
C THR A 62 6.64 -30.45 1.58
N LEU A 63 6.63 -30.95 0.35
CA LEU A 63 5.47 -31.67 -0.20
C LEU A 63 5.19 -32.96 0.57
N ALA A 64 6.24 -33.71 0.94
CA ALA A 64 6.10 -34.92 1.74
C ALA A 64 5.50 -34.64 3.12
N GLN A 65 5.89 -33.53 3.76
CA GLN A 65 5.31 -33.10 5.04
C GLN A 65 3.86 -32.65 4.89
N LYS A 66 3.53 -31.85 3.87
CA LYS A 66 2.16 -31.37 3.60
C LYS A 66 1.18 -32.52 3.42
N ARG A 67 1.58 -33.62 2.78
CA ARG A 67 0.73 -34.81 2.58
C ARG A 67 0.45 -35.62 3.86
N ARG A 68 1.23 -35.39 4.92
CA ARG A 68 1.05 -36.07 6.22
C ARG A 68 0.09 -35.32 7.16
N LEU A 69 -0.16 -34.04 6.87
CA LEU A 69 -1.12 -33.18 7.58
C LEU A 69 -2.52 -33.36 6.97
#